data_AF-A0A950L935-F1
#
_entry.id   AF-A0A950L935-F1
#
_cell.length_a   1.000
_cell.length_b   1.000
_cell.length_c   1.000
_cell.angle_alpha   90.00
_cell.angle_beta   90.00
_cell.angle_gamma   90.00
#
_symmetry.space_group_name_H-M   'P 1'
#
loop_
_entity.id
_entity.type
_entity.pdbx_description
1 polymer ?
#
loop_
_entity_poly.entity_id
_entity_poly.type
_entity_poly.pdbx_seq_one_letter_code
_entity_poly.pdbx_strand_id
1 'polypeptide(L)'
;SLDWKWLFIYPEQHVASVNRLVIPTGVPVHFALTSGSVLSVFFVPQLGSMIYTMNGMATQLNLTADKPGDFLGLSAHYNGDGFSDMHFEAQAMPADQFKAWVDATRSNGPMLTSQSYSDLAKQSANVAPFTYRDVEPDLFQKIITQALPPGPGPVNETSPGASKRGET
;
A
#
# COMPACT_ATOMS: atom_id res chain seq x y z
N SER A 1 -3.50 1.55 -1.83
CA SER A 1 -3.73 0.11 -1.57
C SER A 1 -3.73 -0.66 -2.88
N LEU A 2 -3.29 -1.92 -2.84
CA LEU A 2 -3.35 -2.90 -3.93
C LEU A 2 -4.00 -4.17 -3.38
N ASP A 3 -4.23 -5.16 -4.24
CA ASP A 3 -4.81 -6.45 -3.82
C ASP A 3 -3.86 -7.16 -2.85
N TRP A 4 -4.26 -7.16 -1.57
CA TRP A 4 -3.57 -7.80 -0.45
C TRP A 4 -2.18 -7.27 -0.11
N LYS A 5 -1.87 -6.04 -0.53
CA LYS A 5 -0.58 -5.38 -0.23
C LYS A 5 -0.69 -3.86 -0.21
N TRP A 6 0.22 -3.24 0.50
CA TRP A 6 0.37 -1.79 0.56
C TRP A 6 1.63 -1.36 -0.17
N LEU A 7 1.50 -0.37 -1.03
CA LEU A 7 2.60 0.33 -1.67
C LEU A 7 2.66 1.74 -1.13
N PHE A 8 3.81 2.14 -0.61
CA PHE A 8 4.09 3.49 -0.12
C PHE A 8 5.15 4.12 -1.03
N ILE A 9 4.85 5.31 -1.54
CA ILE A 9 5.75 6.07 -2.42
C ILE A 9 6.19 7.31 -1.65
N TYR A 10 7.50 7.55 -1.64
CA TYR A 10 8.14 8.71 -1.02
C TYR A 10 8.63 9.64 -2.13
N PRO A 11 7.79 10.59 -2.60
CA PRO A 11 8.10 11.38 -3.80
C PRO A 11 9.34 12.24 -3.61
N GLU A 12 9.50 12.90 -2.46
CA GLU A 12 10.67 13.74 -2.17
C GLU A 12 11.96 12.92 -2.05
N GLN A 13 11.85 11.68 -1.56
CA GLN A 13 12.98 10.79 -1.37
C GLN A 13 13.21 9.87 -2.59
N HIS A 14 12.35 9.90 -3.61
CA HIS A 14 12.43 9.03 -4.79
C HIS A 14 12.65 7.56 -4.42
N VAL A 15 11.90 7.04 -3.44
CA VAL A 15 11.93 5.62 -3.05
C VAL A 15 10.52 5.12 -2.83
N ALA A 16 10.33 3.81 -2.83
CA ALA A 16 9.07 3.19 -2.44
C ALA A 16 9.30 1.95 -1.59
N SER A 17 8.28 1.58 -0.82
CA SER A 17 8.27 0.38 0.00
C SER A 17 6.95 -0.36 -0.11
N VAL A 18 7.01 -1.68 0.07
CA VAL A 18 5.85 -2.56 0.06
C VAL A 18 5.67 -3.15 1.45
N ASN A 19 4.44 -3.12 1.97
CA ASN A 19 4.03 -3.64 3.29
C ASN A 19 4.81 -3.10 4.50
N ARG A 20 5.63 -2.07 4.31
CA ARG A 20 6.34 -1.36 5.38
C ARG A 20 6.29 0.14 5.15
N LEU A 21 5.60 0.85 6.02
CA LEU A 21 5.59 2.30 6.09
C LEU A 21 6.67 2.75 7.08
N VAL A 22 7.61 3.56 6.63
CA VAL A 22 8.62 4.19 7.49
C VAL A 22 8.36 5.70 7.55
N ILE A 23 8.30 6.27 8.75
CA ILE A 23 8.08 7.72 8.95
C ILE A 23 9.04 8.31 9.99
N PRO A 24 9.42 9.59 9.86
CA PRO A 24 10.17 10.28 10.91
C PRO A 24 9.28 10.62 12.12
N THR A 25 9.82 10.47 13.33
CA THR A 25 9.16 10.90 14.57
C THR A 25 9.17 12.41 14.73
N GLY A 26 8.11 12.98 15.29
CA GLY A 26 8.01 14.41 15.61
C GLY A 26 7.83 15.32 14.39
N VAL A 27 7.53 14.75 13.23
CA VAL A 27 7.27 15.49 11.98
C VAL A 27 5.87 15.14 11.48
N PRO A 28 5.03 16.14 11.16
CA PRO A 28 3.77 15.88 10.48
C PRO A 28 4.01 15.30 9.08
N VAL A 29 3.50 14.10 8.83
CA VAL A 29 3.57 13.43 7.54
C VAL A 29 2.23 13.57 6.83
N HIS A 30 2.28 14.09 5.61
CA HIS A 30 1.13 14.25 4.72
C HIS A 30 1.00 13.01 3.83
N PHE A 31 -0.09 12.28 3.98
CA PHE A 31 -0.41 11.12 3.17
C PHE A 31 -1.44 11.48 2.10
N ALA A 32 -1.13 11.14 0.85
CA ALA A 32 -2.11 11.03 -0.22
C ALA A 32 -2.36 9.55 -0.48
N LEU A 33 -3.59 9.09 -0.29
CA LEU A 33 -3.95 7.68 -0.34
C LEU A 33 -4.95 7.45 -1.47
N THR A 34 -4.73 6.40 -2.25
CA THR A 34 -5.64 5.95 -3.30
C THR A 34 -5.68 4.43 -3.32
N SER A 35 -6.71 3.86 -3.92
CA SER A 35 -6.73 2.43 -4.23
C SER A 35 -6.41 2.20 -5.71
N GLY A 36 -5.47 1.29 -5.97
CA GLY A 36 -5.21 0.78 -7.30
C GLY A 36 -6.17 -0.33 -7.73
N SER A 37 -7.10 -0.77 -6.88
CA SER A 37 -8.09 -1.79 -7.21
C SER A 37 -9.44 -1.49 -6.56
N VAL A 38 -9.80 -2.23 -5.51
CA VAL A 38 -11.05 -2.14 -4.75
C VAL A 38 -10.93 -1.24 -3.53
N LEU A 39 -12.05 -0.81 -2.93
CA LEU A 39 -12.03 0.01 -1.73
C LEU A 39 -11.24 -0.69 -0.60
N SER A 40 -10.47 0.04 0.19
CA SER A 40 -9.77 -0.54 1.35
C SER A 40 -9.60 0.51 2.45
N VAL A 41 -9.42 0.09 3.69
CA VAL A 41 -9.17 0.98 4.83
C VAL A 41 -7.70 0.93 5.21
N PHE A 42 -7.08 2.10 5.29
CA PHE A 42 -5.80 2.29 5.97
C PHE A 42 -6.08 2.56 7.46
N PHE A 43 -5.63 1.68 8.36
CA PHE A 43 -5.83 1.84 9.79
C PHE A 43 -4.56 1.57 10.60
N VAL A 44 -4.13 2.53 11.41
CA VAL A 44 -3.03 2.35 12.38
C VAL A 44 -3.57 2.69 13.77
N PRO A 45 -4.02 1.68 14.56
CA PRO A 45 -4.73 1.91 15.82
C PRO A 45 -3.94 2.73 16.83
N GLN A 46 -2.65 2.44 16.96
CA GLN A 46 -1.77 3.10 17.93
C GLN A 46 -1.49 4.56 17.59
N LEU A 47 -1.70 4.96 16.34
CA LEU A 47 -1.59 6.35 15.88
C LEU A 47 -2.98 6.99 15.64
N GLY A 48 -4.07 6.32 16.05
CA GLY A 48 -5.44 6.83 15.94
C GLY A 48 -5.91 7.12 14.52
N SER A 49 -5.24 6.56 13.50
CA SER A 49 -5.43 6.97 12.11
C SER A 49 -6.23 5.94 11.33
N MET A 50 -7.44 6.29 10.90
CA MET A 50 -8.29 5.44 10.06
C MET A 50 -8.82 6.26 8.87
N ILE A 51 -8.59 5.79 7.65
CA ILE A 51 -9.11 6.44 6.44
C ILE A 51 -9.37 5.44 5.32
N TYR A 52 -10.42 5.69 4.56
CA TYR A 52 -10.76 4.89 3.38
C TYR A 52 -9.89 5.28 2.18
N THR A 53 -9.58 4.28 1.37
CA THR A 53 -8.87 4.40 0.10
C THR A 53 -9.79 3.90 -1.00
N MET A 54 -9.98 4.73 -2.02
CA MET A 54 -10.90 4.47 -3.14
C MET A 54 -10.14 4.64 -4.45
N ASN A 55 -10.57 3.90 -5.46
CA ASN A 55 -10.00 4.01 -6.79
C ASN A 55 -10.56 5.25 -7.50
N GLY A 56 -9.70 5.93 -8.27
CA GLY A 56 -10.04 7.17 -8.97
C GLY A 56 -10.11 8.41 -8.08
N MET A 57 -9.81 8.27 -6.78
CA MET A 57 -9.80 9.37 -5.82
C MET A 57 -8.55 9.33 -4.94
N ALA A 58 -8.09 10.50 -4.53
CA ALA A 58 -7.05 10.66 -3.52
C ALA A 58 -7.68 11.19 -2.23
N THR A 59 -7.53 10.46 -1.14
CA THR A 59 -7.88 10.91 0.22
C THR A 59 -6.63 11.43 0.91
N GLN A 60 -6.79 12.43 1.78
CA GLN A 60 -5.69 13.05 2.51
C GLN A 60 -5.75 12.70 3.98
N LEU A 61 -4.60 12.36 4.56
CA LEU A 61 -4.45 12.11 5.99
C LEU A 61 -3.18 12.79 6.48
N ASN A 62 -3.28 13.51 7.60
CA ASN A 62 -2.14 14.07 8.29
C ASN A 62 -1.90 13.24 9.55
N LEU A 63 -0.69 12.74 9.70
CA LEU A 63 -0.33 11.86 10.80
C LEU A 63 1.03 12.25 11.35
N THR A 64 1.13 12.30 12.67
CA THR A 64 2.37 12.54 13.40
C THR A 64 2.59 11.40 14.38
N ALA A 65 3.80 10.85 14.40
CA ALA A 65 4.21 9.88 15.40
C ALA A 65 5.09 10.57 16.45
N ASP A 66 4.61 10.65 17.69
CA ASP A 66 5.31 11.34 18.77
C ASP A 66 6.52 10.57 19.31
N LYS A 67 6.46 9.23 19.23
CA LYS A 67 7.46 8.33 19.79
C LYS A 67 7.97 7.37 18.73
N PRO A 68 9.27 7.02 18.76
CA PRO A 68 9.80 5.96 17.91
C PRO A 68 9.21 4.61 18.33
N GLY A 69 9.01 3.73 17.35
CA GLY A 69 8.48 2.40 17.59
C GLY A 69 7.89 1.78 16.34
N ASP A 70 7.60 0.49 16.45
CA ASP A 70 6.92 -0.29 15.43
C ASP A 70 5.44 -0.40 15.77
N PHE A 71 4.60 0.03 14.83
CA PHE A 71 3.16 0.10 14.93
C PHE A 71 2.54 -0.88 13.95
N LEU A 72 1.51 -1.60 14.40
CA LEU A 72 0.77 -2.49 13.52
C LEU A 72 -0.20 -1.68 12.65
N GLY A 73 0.00 -1.76 11.34
CA GLY A 73 -0.92 -1.27 10.33
C GLY A 73 -1.88 -2.38 9.90
N LEU A 74 -3.17 -2.08 9.96
CA LEU A 74 -4.25 -2.96 9.54
C LEU A 74 -4.81 -2.46 8.21
N SER A 75 -5.08 -3.39 7.30
CA SER A 75 -5.95 -3.14 6.16
C SER A 75 -7.31 -3.77 6.44
N ALA A 76 -8.38 -2.98 6.44
CA ALA A 76 -9.73 -3.55 6.48
C ALA A 76 -10.36 -3.41 5.10
N HIS A 77 -10.68 -4.53 4.46
CA HIS A 77 -11.54 -4.53 3.28
C HIS A 77 -12.51 -5.70 3.40
N TYR A 78 -13.80 -5.42 3.62
CA TYR A 78 -14.87 -6.40 3.91
C TYR A 78 -15.15 -7.38 2.75
N ASN A 79 -14.22 -8.30 2.45
CA ASN A 79 -14.40 -9.39 1.49
C ASN A 79 -14.10 -10.71 2.22
N GLY A 80 -15.12 -11.56 2.42
CA GLY A 80 -15.09 -12.77 3.26
C GLY A 80 -13.98 -13.80 2.96
N ASP A 81 -13.81 -14.73 3.91
CA ASP A 81 -12.84 -15.84 4.01
C ASP A 81 -11.46 -15.60 3.37
N GLY A 82 -10.55 -15.06 4.20
CA GLY A 82 -9.19 -14.60 3.83
C GLY A 82 -8.75 -13.35 4.60
N PHE A 83 -9.62 -12.81 5.46
CA PHE A 83 -9.51 -11.51 6.15
C PHE A 83 -8.33 -11.32 7.10
N SER A 84 -7.67 -12.39 7.51
CA SER A 84 -6.90 -12.37 8.75
C SER A 84 -5.47 -11.84 8.63
N ASP A 85 -4.90 -11.71 7.43
CA ASP A 85 -3.45 -11.53 7.29
C ASP A 85 -3.02 -10.25 6.53
N MET A 86 -3.95 -9.35 6.21
CA MET A 86 -3.58 -8.07 5.56
C MET A 86 -3.05 -7.04 6.55
N HIS A 87 -1.76 -7.16 6.86
CA HIS A 87 -1.05 -6.26 7.73
C HIS A 87 0.10 -5.56 7.01
N PHE A 88 0.42 -4.35 7.45
CA PHE A 88 1.67 -3.67 7.12
C PHE A 88 2.32 -3.20 8.41
N GLU A 89 3.64 -3.11 8.40
CA GLU A 89 4.38 -2.55 9.52
C GLU A 89 4.50 -1.04 9.33
N ALA A 90 4.12 -0.25 10.32
CA ALA A 90 4.34 1.19 10.34
C ALA A 90 5.43 1.49 11.37
N GLN A 91 6.61 1.87 10.93
CA GLN A 91 7.74 2.17 11.79
C GLN A 91 7.98 3.67 11.86
N ALA A 92 7.92 4.22 13.07
CA ALA A 92 8.40 5.58 13.32
C ALA A 92 9.81 5.54 13.87
N MET A 93 10.72 6.30 13.25
CA MET A 93 12.11 6.38 13.68
C MET A 93 12.60 7.83 13.71
N PRO A 94 13.66 8.14 14.47
CA PRO A 94 14.31 9.44 14.44
C PRO A 94 14.71 9.87 13.01
N ALA A 95 14.72 11.18 12.74
CA ALA A 95 14.92 11.71 11.39
C ALA A 95 16.27 11.33 10.75
N ASP A 96 17.33 11.17 11.56
CA ASP A 96 18.64 10.69 11.15
C ASP A 96 18.60 9.22 10.71
N GLN A 97 17.87 8.36 11.44
CA GLN A 97 17.65 6.97 11.07
C GLN A 97 16.78 6.84 9.82
N PHE A 98 15.75 7.69 9.71
CA PHE A 98 14.93 7.76 8.50
C PHE A 98 15.78 8.09 7.27
N LYS A 99 16.67 9.08 7.40
CA LYS A 99 17.60 9.43 6.33
C LYS A 99 18.52 8.26 5.97
N ALA A 100 19.07 7.56 6.96
CA ALA A 100 19.91 6.39 6.72
C ALA A 100 19.14 5.26 6.01
N TRP A 101 17.87 5.03 6.37
CA TRP A 101 17.01 4.07 5.70
C TRP A 101 16.75 4.44 4.23
N VAL A 102 16.51 5.74 3.94
CA VAL A 102 16.36 6.25 2.57
C VAL A 102 17.64 6.02 1.77
N ASP A 103 18.80 6.38 2.32
CA ASP A 103 20.10 6.24 1.64
C ASP A 103 20.41 4.75 1.32
N ALA A 104 20.12 3.85 2.27
CA ALA A 104 20.26 2.41 2.07
C ALA A 104 19.30 1.89 0.99
N THR A 105 18.06 2.36 0.99
CA THR A 105 17.05 1.99 0.00
C THR A 105 17.43 2.46 -1.40
N ARG A 106 17.93 3.69 -1.56
CA ARG A 106 18.40 4.20 -2.85
C ARG A 106 19.58 3.42 -3.43
N SER A 107 20.36 2.79 -2.55
CA SER A 107 21.54 2.02 -2.94
C SER A 107 21.22 0.60 -3.39
N ASN A 108 20.01 0.09 -3.15
CA ASN A 108 19.68 -1.32 -3.39
C ASN A 108 18.21 -1.53 -3.82
N GLY A 109 18.00 -2.39 -4.82
CA GLY A 109 16.68 -2.85 -5.23
C GLY A 109 16.25 -2.42 -6.64
N PRO A 110 15.07 -2.86 -7.09
CA PRO A 110 14.53 -2.52 -8.39
C PRO A 110 13.99 -1.09 -8.43
N MET A 111 13.80 -0.55 -9.64
CA MET A 111 13.06 0.70 -9.86
C MET A 111 11.57 0.41 -10.01
N LEU A 112 10.73 1.22 -9.39
CA LEU A 112 9.28 1.16 -9.53
C LEU A 112 8.84 1.92 -10.79
N THR A 113 8.72 1.19 -11.89
CA THR A 113 8.16 1.65 -13.17
C THR A 113 6.69 1.27 -13.32
N SER A 114 6.00 1.88 -14.28
CA SER A 114 4.63 1.53 -14.69
C SER A 114 4.45 0.03 -14.93
N GLN A 115 5.42 -0.62 -15.57
CA GLN A 115 5.40 -2.07 -15.83
C GLN A 115 5.52 -2.87 -14.52
N SER A 116 6.51 -2.54 -13.69
CA SER A 116 6.69 -3.21 -12.40
C SER A 116 5.53 -2.97 -11.44
N TYR A 117 4.86 -1.81 -11.55
CA TYR A 117 3.63 -1.51 -10.84
C TYR A 117 2.49 -2.41 -11.31
N SER A 118 2.29 -2.58 -12.62
CA SER A 118 1.28 -3.51 -13.15
C SER A 118 1.54 -4.95 -12.70
N ASP A 119 2.80 -5.37 -12.62
CA ASP A 119 3.17 -6.68 -12.06
C ASP A 119 2.90 -6.75 -10.56
N LEU A 120 3.22 -5.69 -9.81
CA LEU A 120 2.90 -5.58 -8.39
C LEU A 120 1.40 -5.51 -8.12
N ALA A 121 0.59 -4.97 -9.03
CA ALA A 121 -0.86 -4.83 -8.88
C ALA A 121 -1.62 -6.16 -9.06
N LYS A 122 -1.00 -7.19 -9.65
CA LYS A 122 -1.59 -8.53 -9.72
C LYS A 122 -1.83 -9.07 -8.31
N GLN A 123 -2.91 -9.82 -8.12
CA GLN A 123 -3.25 -10.40 -6.83
C GLN A 123 -2.12 -11.31 -6.30
N SER A 124 -1.74 -11.12 -5.04
CA SER A 124 -0.80 -12.00 -4.34
C SER A 124 -0.99 -11.89 -2.83
N ALA A 125 -0.95 -13.00 -2.11
CA ALA A 125 -1.02 -13.03 -0.64
C ALA A 125 0.38 -13.15 -0.02
N ASN A 126 0.52 -12.76 1.26
CA ASN A 126 1.72 -12.97 2.08
C ASN A 126 3.02 -12.41 1.50
N VAL A 127 2.95 -11.22 0.89
CA VAL A 127 4.11 -10.53 0.34
C VAL A 127 4.98 -10.00 1.47
N ALA A 128 6.20 -10.51 1.61
CA ALA A 128 7.18 -9.99 2.57
C ALA A 128 7.53 -8.52 2.25
N PRO A 129 7.86 -7.69 3.25
CA PRO A 129 8.25 -6.31 2.99
C PRO A 129 9.52 -6.19 2.13
N PHE A 130 9.50 -5.30 1.15
CA PHE A 130 10.65 -4.98 0.32
C PHE A 130 10.60 -3.53 -0.17
N THR A 131 11.67 -3.05 -0.79
CA THR A 131 11.82 -1.66 -1.21
C THR A 131 12.18 -1.52 -2.69
N TYR A 132 11.86 -0.36 -3.25
CA TYR A 132 12.29 0.11 -4.56
C TYR A 132 13.24 1.29 -4.39
N ARG A 133 14.37 1.24 -5.10
CA ARG A 133 15.44 2.23 -4.99
C ARG A 133 15.12 3.57 -5.66
N ASP A 134 14.16 3.55 -6.58
CA ASP A 134 13.75 4.69 -7.40
C ASP A 134 12.30 4.50 -7.86
N VAL A 135 11.62 5.58 -8.21
CA VAL A 135 10.22 5.59 -8.63
C VAL A 135 10.06 6.43 -9.89
N GLU A 136 9.35 5.89 -10.88
CA GLU A 136 9.00 6.62 -12.09
C GLU A 136 8.26 7.92 -11.74
N PRO A 137 8.63 9.06 -12.35
CA PRO A 137 7.93 10.31 -12.16
C PRO A 137 6.43 10.19 -12.44
N ASP A 138 5.63 10.91 -11.66
CA ASP A 138 4.18 11.00 -11.80
C ASP A 138 3.43 9.66 -11.68
N LEU A 139 4.07 8.58 -11.23
CA LEU A 139 3.44 7.26 -11.11
C LEU A 139 2.16 7.31 -10.27
N PHE A 140 2.19 8.01 -9.13
CA PHE A 140 1.00 8.18 -8.29
C PHE A 140 -0.13 8.90 -9.03
N GLN A 141 0.19 9.93 -9.82
CA GLN A 141 -0.80 10.63 -10.63
C GLN A 141 -1.40 9.73 -11.70
N LYS A 142 -0.57 8.91 -12.37
CA LYS A 142 -1.03 7.93 -13.38
C LYS A 142 -1.98 6.88 -12.78
N ILE A 143 -1.76 6.50 -11.52
CA ILE A 143 -2.65 5.58 -10.79
C ILE A 143 -4.00 6.26 -10.50
N ILE A 144 -3.99 7.48 -9.98
CA ILE A 144 -5.24 8.20 -9.65
C ILE A 144 -6.07 8.49 -10.89
N THR A 145 -5.43 8.92 -11.99
CA THR A 145 -6.14 9.22 -13.25
C THR A 145 -6.54 7.98 -14.03
N GLN A 146 -6.26 6.78 -13.50
CA GLN A 146 -6.52 5.50 -14.17
C GLN A 146 -5.85 5.39 -15.54
N ALA A 147 -4.75 6.13 -15.76
CA ALA A 147 -3.90 5.96 -16.93
C ALA A 147 -3.22 4.57 -16.92
N LEU A 148 -3.05 3.99 -15.73
CA LEU A 148 -2.74 2.58 -15.53
C LEU A 148 -4.03 1.83 -15.18
N PRO A 149 -4.28 0.66 -15.78
CA PRO A 149 -5.47 -0.10 -15.48
C PRO A 149 -5.47 -0.52 -14.01
N PRO A 150 -6.63 -0.48 -13.34
CA PRO A 150 -6.71 -0.93 -11.97
C PRO A 150 -6.43 -2.44 -11.86
N GLY A 151 -5.89 -2.84 -10.71
CA GLY A 151 -5.70 -4.24 -10.37
C GLY A 151 -7.02 -5.01 -10.42
N PRO A 152 -6.97 -6.33 -10.69
CA PRO A 152 -8.14 -7.15 -10.98
C PRO A 152 -9.16 -7.21 -9.84
N GLY A 153 -8.75 -6.85 -8.61
CA GLY A 153 -9.53 -7.07 -7.41
C GLY A 153 -9.29 -8.48 -6.89
N PRO A 154 -9.61 -8.73 -5.61
CA PRO A 154 -9.53 -10.07 -5.06
C PRO A 154 -10.54 -10.98 -5.77
N VAL A 155 -10.06 -11.99 -6.49
CA VAL A 155 -10.90 -13.15 -6.85
C VAL A 155 -10.91 -14.13 -5.68
N ASN A 156 -12.10 -14.45 -5.18
CA ASN A 156 -12.29 -15.52 -4.20
C ASN A 156 -12.12 -16.87 -4.91
N GLU A 157 -11.21 -17.73 -4.44
CA GLU A 157 -10.99 -19.08 -5.02
C GLU A 157 -12.15 -20.06 -4.80
N THR A 158 -13.28 -19.64 -4.22
CA THR A 158 -14.48 -20.48 -4.11
C THR A 158 -15.41 -20.29 -5.31
N SER A 159 -15.18 -21.08 -6.36
CA SER A 159 -16.27 -21.57 -7.22
C SER A 159 -16.02 -23.01 -7.66
N PRO A 160 -16.34 -24.01 -6.80
CA PRO A 160 -16.63 -25.33 -7.30
C PRO A 160 -18.07 -25.34 -7.85
N GLY A 161 -18.20 -25.41 -9.17
CA GLY A 161 -19.43 -25.87 -9.82
C GLY A 161 -20.38 -24.77 -10.29
N ALA A 162 -20.21 -24.36 -11.55
CA ALA A 162 -21.34 -23.95 -12.38
C ALA A 162 -22.28 -25.15 -12.54
N SER A 163 -23.21 -25.35 -11.58
CA SER A 163 -24.32 -26.27 -11.78
C SER A 163 -25.24 -25.68 -12.84
N LYS A 164 -25.44 -26.44 -13.92
CA LYS A 164 -26.23 -26.09 -15.08
C LYS A 164 -27.62 -25.60 -14.67
N ARG A 165 -28.03 -24.48 -15.29
CA ARG A 165 -29.43 -24.06 -15.43
C ARG A 165 -30.24 -25.26 -15.92
N GLY A 166 -31.14 -25.77 -15.07
CA GLY A 166 -32.22 -26.66 -15.48
C GLY A 166 -33.40 -25.81 -15.93
N GLU A 167 -33.68 -25.82 -17.23
CA GLU A 167 -34.99 -25.46 -17.78
C GLU A 167 -35.93 -26.66 -17.57
N THR A 168 -37.08 -26.40 -16.93
CA THR A 168 -38.36 -27.09 -17.18
C THR A 168 -39.48 -26.15 -16.82
#